data_AF-A0A0D0D3M7-F1
#
_entry.id   AF-A0A0D0D3M7-F1
#
_cell.length_a   1.000
_cell.length_b   1.000
_cell.length_c   1.000
_cell.angle_alpha   90.00
_cell.angle_beta   90.00
_cell.angle_gamma   90.00
#
_symmetry.space_group_name_H-M   'P 1'
#
loop_
_entity.id
_entity.type
_entity.pdbx_description
1 polymer ?
#
loop_
_entity_poly.entity_id
_entity_poly.type
_entity_poly.pdbx_seq_one_letter_code
_entity_poly.pdbx_strand_id
1 'polypeptide(L)'
;KAPTTAVPPVPIQHDNLFKLDVDYMIWWDVRLEDELLEAPMWLADDQVHRGICFMLKLDCCEEEERRLMQEYCILQVWFMAEWLAMEWSLVDAGKRLYYDLHGCRTYLTQLFLDWEVKACYIPQVSEMPVHWGPTPADLASGLCFHHQASTDHVFR
;
A
#
# COMPACT_ATOMS: atom_id res chain seq x y z
N LYS A 1 5.10 -25.61 38.55
CA LYS A 1 4.33 -25.31 39.78
C LYS A 1 4.40 -23.81 40.01
N ALA A 2 3.27 -23.15 40.30
CA ALA A 2 3.28 -21.74 40.66
C ALA A 2 4.10 -21.55 41.96
N PRO A 3 4.77 -20.39 42.14
CA PRO A 3 5.53 -20.10 43.35
C PRO A 3 4.63 -20.14 44.59
N THR A 4 5.19 -20.49 45.75
CA THR A 4 4.45 -20.71 47.00
C THR A 4 3.64 -19.50 47.47
N THR A 5 3.99 -18.31 46.99
CA THR A 5 3.33 -17.03 47.29
C THR A 5 2.32 -16.58 46.23
N ALA A 6 2.06 -17.40 45.20
CA ALA A 6 1.13 -17.02 44.13
C ALA A 6 -0.31 -17.00 44.64
N VAL A 7 -0.88 -15.80 44.78
CA VAL A 7 -2.31 -15.61 45.03
C VAL A 7 -3.05 -15.73 43.69
N PRO A 8 -4.06 -16.61 43.58
CA PRO A 8 -4.84 -16.73 42.36
C PRO A 8 -5.66 -15.45 42.14
N PRO A 9 -5.79 -14.98 40.88
CA PRO A 9 -6.63 -13.83 40.58
C PRO A 9 -8.10 -14.13 40.89
N VAL A 10 -8.84 -13.06 41.19
CA VAL A 10 -10.28 -13.15 41.48
C VAL A 10 -11.01 -13.72 40.25
N PRO A 11 -11.87 -14.75 40.41
CA PRO A 11 -12.64 -15.30 39.30
C PRO A 11 -13.51 -14.23 38.63
N ILE A 12 -13.40 -14.12 37.32
CA ILE A 12 -14.16 -13.16 36.52
C ILE A 12 -15.63 -13.62 36.46
N GLN A 13 -16.55 -12.75 36.85
CA GLN A 13 -17.99 -13.03 36.73
C GLN A 13 -18.42 -12.92 35.26
N HIS A 14 -18.92 -14.02 34.69
CA HIS A 14 -19.26 -14.12 33.27
C HIS A 14 -20.51 -13.32 32.88
N ASP A 15 -21.42 -13.09 33.82
CA ASP A 15 -22.75 -12.50 33.57
C ASP A 15 -22.70 -11.06 33.03
N ASN A 16 -21.57 -10.36 33.23
CA ASN A 16 -21.36 -8.98 32.79
C ASN A 16 -20.01 -8.78 32.07
N LEU A 17 -19.37 -9.84 31.58
CA LEU A 17 -18.04 -9.77 30.95
C LEU A 17 -17.99 -8.80 29.75
N PHE A 18 -19.09 -8.70 29.01
CA PHE A 18 -19.22 -7.80 27.86
C PHE A 18 -19.77 -6.40 28.20
N LYS A 19 -20.04 -6.14 29.48
CA LYS A 19 -20.41 -4.81 30.02
C LYS A 19 -19.26 -4.19 30.81
N LEU A 20 -18.06 -4.75 30.71
CA LEU A 20 -16.87 -4.20 31.32
C LEU A 20 -16.53 -2.85 30.68
N ASP A 21 -16.62 -1.81 31.51
CA ASP A 21 -16.14 -0.45 31.24
C ASP A 21 -14.68 -0.29 31.73
N VAL A 22 -14.01 0.76 31.28
CA VAL A 22 -12.60 1.09 31.64
C VAL A 22 -12.47 1.39 33.13
N ASP A 23 -13.55 1.79 33.80
CA ASP A 23 -13.61 2.08 35.24
C ASP A 23 -13.78 0.83 36.13
N TYR A 24 -13.92 -0.37 35.55
CA TYR A 24 -14.05 -1.59 36.36
C TYR A 24 -12.72 -1.99 37.01
N MET A 25 -12.82 -2.50 38.24
CA MET A 25 -11.71 -2.93 39.10
C MET A 25 -10.76 -3.98 38.49
N ILE A 26 -11.11 -4.58 37.35
CA ILE A 26 -10.19 -5.46 36.62
C ILE A 26 -9.04 -4.71 35.93
N TRP A 27 -9.25 -3.41 35.65
CA TRP A 27 -8.26 -2.48 35.09
C TRP A 27 -7.57 -1.67 36.19
N TRP A 28 -8.10 -1.71 37.41
CA TRP A 28 -7.42 -1.17 38.59
C TRP A 28 -6.38 -2.19 39.02
N ASP A 29 -5.19 -1.99 38.47
CA ASP A 29 -3.94 -2.71 38.67
C ASP A 29 -3.92 -3.65 39.89
N VAL A 30 -3.61 -4.92 39.62
CA VAL A 30 -2.87 -5.75 40.58
C VAL A 30 -1.55 -5.02 40.74
N ARG A 31 -1.52 -4.04 41.67
CA ARG A 31 -0.29 -3.40 42.08
C ARG A 31 0.63 -4.52 42.51
N LEU A 32 1.62 -4.82 41.68
CA LEU A 32 2.83 -5.47 42.13
C LEU A 32 3.20 -4.69 43.39
N GLU A 33 3.19 -5.38 44.54
CA GLU A 33 3.49 -4.78 45.83
C GLU A 33 4.73 -3.90 45.67
N ASP A 34 4.71 -2.69 46.26
CA ASP A 34 5.73 -1.64 46.17
C ASP A 34 7.10 -2.07 46.76
N GLU A 35 7.58 -3.30 46.50
CA GLU A 35 9.01 -3.49 46.35
C GLU A 35 9.42 -2.59 45.19
N LEU A 36 10.03 -1.45 45.53
CA LEU A 36 10.59 -0.41 44.68
C LEU A 36 11.55 -0.98 43.63
N LEU A 37 11.03 -1.77 42.69
CA LEU A 37 11.72 -2.19 41.50
C LEU A 37 11.78 -0.95 40.64
N GLU A 38 12.99 -0.45 40.48
CA GLU A 38 13.31 0.65 39.60
C GLU A 38 12.61 0.42 38.25
N ALA A 39 11.82 1.40 37.82
CA ALA A 39 11.02 1.26 36.62
C ALA A 39 11.94 0.89 35.43
N PRO A 40 11.53 -0.06 34.57
CA PRO A 40 12.41 -0.53 33.53
C PRO A 40 12.77 0.63 32.59
N MET A 41 14.00 0.67 32.10
CA MET A 41 14.51 1.83 31.35
C MET A 41 13.69 2.17 30.11
N TRP A 42 13.05 1.20 29.46
CA TRP A 42 12.15 1.47 28.32
C TRP A 42 10.93 2.32 28.69
N LEU A 43 10.55 2.33 29.97
CA LEU A 43 9.45 3.12 30.54
C LEU A 43 9.94 4.42 31.21
N ALA A 44 11.11 4.37 31.86
CA ALA A 44 11.61 5.46 32.71
C ALA A 44 12.64 6.39 32.02
N ASP A 45 13.28 5.95 30.93
CA ASP A 45 14.28 6.71 30.19
C ASP A 45 13.77 7.07 28.78
N ASP A 46 13.51 8.36 28.59
CA ASP A 46 13.10 8.96 27.33
C ASP A 46 14.05 8.68 26.15
N GLN A 47 15.37 8.58 26.40
CA GLN A 47 16.35 8.27 25.37
C GLN A 47 16.22 6.81 24.92
N VAL A 48 16.03 5.89 25.88
CA VAL A 48 15.80 4.48 25.58
C VAL A 48 14.51 4.31 24.79
N HIS A 49 13.43 4.97 25.21
CA HIS A 49 12.16 4.95 24.48
C HIS A 49 12.30 5.50 23.05
N ARG A 50 12.97 6.64 22.87
CA ARG A 50 13.27 7.18 21.53
C ARG A 50 14.12 6.23 20.69
N GLY A 51 15.13 5.60 21.28
CA GLY A 51 15.98 4.62 20.61
C GLY A 51 15.16 3.45 20.07
N ILE A 52 14.28 2.88 20.90
CA ILE A 52 13.36 1.80 20.48
C ILE A 52 12.46 2.28 19.33
N CYS A 53 11.87 3.48 19.45
CA CYS A 53 11.03 4.03 18.37
C CYS A 53 11.81 4.22 17.06
N PHE A 54 13.07 4.65 17.12
CA PHE A 54 13.89 4.81 15.92
C PHE A 54 14.25 3.48 15.27
N MET A 55 14.58 2.46 16.07
CA MET A 55 14.83 1.12 15.55
C MET A 55 13.58 0.55 14.87
N LEU A 56 12.41 0.64 15.51
CA LEU A 56 11.15 0.18 14.91
C LEU A 56 10.80 0.94 13.63
N LYS A 57 11.07 2.26 13.60
CA LYS A 57 10.87 3.05 12.38
C LYS A 57 11.79 2.62 11.25
N LEU A 58 13.06 2.32 11.56
CA LEU A 58 14.00 1.79 10.58
C LEU A 58 13.50 0.47 10.00
N ASP A 59 13.14 -0.49 10.87
CA ASP A 59 12.61 -1.79 10.46
C ASP A 59 11.35 -1.64 9.59
N CYS A 60 10.45 -0.73 9.96
CA CYS A 60 9.25 -0.43 9.17
C CYS A 60 9.59 0.18 7.80
N CYS A 61 10.57 1.09 7.73
CA CYS A 61 11.00 1.67 6.45
C CYS A 61 11.60 0.61 5.52
N GLU A 62 12.44 -0.29 6.03
CA GLU A 62 13.02 -1.39 5.26
C GLU A 62 11.96 -2.38 4.77
N GLU A 63 10.97 -2.69 5.62
CA GLU A 63 9.81 -3.49 5.23
C GLU A 63 9.01 -2.83 4.11
N GLU A 64 8.69 -1.54 4.28
CA GLU A 64 7.90 -0.79 3.32
C GLU A 64 8.62 -0.64 1.98
N GLU A 65 9.91 -0.36 1.97
CA GLU A 65 10.71 -0.28 0.74
C GLU A 65 10.63 -1.59 -0.04
N ARG A 66 10.83 -2.74 0.63
CA ARG A 66 10.70 -4.04 -0.03
C ARG A 66 9.29 -4.30 -0.55
N ARG A 67 8.25 -3.90 0.17
CA ARG A 67 6.86 -4.03 -0.30
C ARG A 67 6.60 -3.19 -1.53
N LEU A 68 7.00 -1.92 -1.51
CA LEU A 68 6.85 -1.01 -2.64
C LEU A 68 7.52 -1.54 -3.90
N MET A 69 8.71 -2.15 -3.77
CA MET A 69 9.38 -2.74 -4.93
C MET A 69 8.62 -3.95 -5.51
N GLN A 70 7.97 -4.77 -4.67
CA GLN A 70 7.12 -5.88 -5.11
C GLN A 70 5.84 -5.37 -5.76
N GLU A 71 5.17 -4.41 -5.13
CA GLU A 71 3.95 -3.78 -5.66
C GLU A 71 4.22 -3.10 -7.00
N TYR A 72 5.37 -2.45 -7.16
CA TYR A 72 5.79 -1.87 -8.44
C TYR A 72 5.89 -2.92 -9.54
N CYS A 73 6.51 -4.08 -9.26
CA CYS A 73 6.57 -5.17 -10.23
C CYS A 73 5.17 -5.71 -10.58
N ILE A 74 4.28 -5.85 -9.59
CA ILE A 74 2.90 -6.29 -9.80
C ILE A 74 2.14 -5.28 -10.69
N LEU A 75 2.35 -3.99 -10.45
CA LEU A 75 1.74 -2.92 -11.24
C LEU A 75 2.18 -2.96 -12.70
N GLN A 76 3.46 -3.21 -12.96
CA GLN A 76 4.00 -3.40 -14.31
C GLN A 76 3.38 -4.61 -15.00
N VAL A 77 3.26 -5.75 -14.29
CA VAL A 77 2.63 -6.96 -14.83
C VAL A 77 1.15 -6.73 -15.14
N TRP A 78 0.41 -6.07 -14.25
CA TRP A 78 -0.98 -5.71 -14.47
C TRP A 78 -1.14 -4.80 -15.69
N PHE A 79 -0.33 -3.74 -15.77
CA PHE A 79 -0.39 -2.79 -16.87
C PHE A 79 -0.10 -3.48 -18.21
N MET A 80 0.91 -4.35 -18.26
CA MET A 80 1.25 -5.12 -19.46
C MET A 80 0.09 -5.98 -19.93
N ALA A 81 -0.59 -6.69 -19.01
CA ALA A 81 -1.74 -7.52 -19.35
C ALA A 81 -2.92 -6.68 -19.87
N GLU A 82 -3.21 -5.56 -19.21
CA GLU A 82 -4.28 -4.64 -19.61
C GLU A 82 -4.00 -4.02 -20.99
N TRP A 83 -2.75 -3.58 -21.22
CA TRP A 83 -2.33 -3.01 -22.49
C TRP A 83 -2.44 -4.01 -23.64
N LEU A 84 -2.02 -5.26 -23.43
CA LEU A 84 -2.14 -6.31 -24.45
C LEU A 84 -3.60 -6.63 -24.78
N ALA A 85 -4.45 -6.75 -23.76
CA ALA A 85 -5.88 -6.97 -23.94
C ALA A 85 -6.55 -5.82 -24.72
N MET A 86 -6.12 -4.59 -24.42
CA MET A 86 -6.56 -3.37 -25.10
C MET A 86 -6.18 -3.37 -26.59
N GLU A 87 -4.92 -3.69 -26.91
CA GLU A 87 -4.44 -3.78 -28.30
C GLU A 87 -5.16 -4.89 -29.09
N TRP A 88 -5.37 -6.06 -28.49
CA TRP A 88 -6.16 -7.12 -29.14
C TRP A 88 -7.61 -6.72 -29.38
N SER A 89 -8.21 -6.01 -28.42
CA SER A 89 -9.58 -5.52 -28.57
C SER A 89 -9.70 -4.52 -29.72
N LEU A 90 -8.71 -3.66 -29.94
CA LEU A 90 -8.70 -2.72 -31.07
C LEU A 90 -8.61 -3.42 -32.43
N VAL A 91 -7.86 -4.52 -32.52
CA VAL A 91 -7.74 -5.30 -33.75
C VAL A 91 -9.06 -6.00 -34.11
N ASP A 92 -9.78 -6.51 -33.10
CA ASP A 92 -11.06 -7.23 -33.30
C ASP A 92 -12.28 -6.29 -33.36
N ALA A 93 -12.15 -5.05 -32.88
CA ALA A 93 -13.27 -4.15 -32.71
C ALA A 93 -13.99 -3.78 -34.02
N GLY A 94 -15.31 -3.98 -34.01
CA GLY A 94 -16.20 -3.35 -34.97
C GLY A 94 -16.26 -1.83 -34.78
N LYS A 95 -16.67 -1.10 -35.84
CA LYS A 95 -16.73 0.39 -35.88
C LYS A 95 -17.45 1.07 -34.69
N ARG A 96 -18.33 0.35 -33.99
CA ARG A 96 -19.08 0.90 -32.84
C ARG A 96 -18.25 1.06 -31.57
N LEU A 97 -17.30 0.16 -31.32
CA LEU A 97 -16.46 0.20 -30.12
C LEU A 97 -15.15 0.97 -30.33
N TYR A 98 -14.85 1.34 -31.58
CA TYR A 98 -13.62 2.01 -31.96
C TYR A 98 -13.36 3.28 -31.12
N TYR A 99 -14.35 4.14 -30.95
CA TYR A 99 -14.17 5.39 -30.20
C TYR A 99 -13.87 5.13 -28.71
N ASP A 100 -14.66 4.27 -28.07
CA ASP A 100 -14.51 3.95 -26.65
C ASP A 100 -13.15 3.29 -26.39
N LEU A 101 -12.76 2.35 -27.24
CA LEU A 101 -11.47 1.69 -27.16
C LEU A 101 -10.31 2.67 -27.40
N HIS A 102 -10.41 3.56 -28.37
CA HIS A 102 -9.40 4.62 -28.52
C HIS A 102 -9.31 5.53 -27.30
N GLY A 103 -10.43 5.84 -26.65
CA GLY A 103 -10.47 6.54 -25.36
C GLY A 103 -9.72 5.78 -24.27
N CYS A 104 -10.00 4.48 -24.10
CA CYS A 104 -9.31 3.61 -23.15
C CYS A 104 -7.80 3.52 -23.42
N ARG A 105 -7.38 3.33 -24.67
CA ARG A 105 -5.96 3.33 -25.06
C ARG A 105 -5.27 4.62 -24.66
N THR A 106 -5.93 5.74 -24.90
CA THR A 106 -5.40 7.07 -24.57
C THR A 106 -5.27 7.27 -23.07
N TYR A 107 -6.27 6.83 -22.29
CA TYR A 107 -6.20 6.84 -20.84
C TYR A 107 -5.04 6.01 -20.30
N LEU A 108 -4.85 4.78 -20.81
CA LEU A 108 -3.74 3.92 -20.38
C LEU A 108 -2.38 4.53 -20.72
N THR A 109 -2.24 5.20 -21.87
CA THR A 109 -1.04 5.95 -22.24
C THR A 109 -0.74 7.07 -21.23
N GLN A 110 -1.77 7.85 -20.84
CA GLN A 110 -1.59 8.91 -19.84
C GLN A 110 -1.23 8.34 -18.46
N LEU A 111 -1.91 7.27 -18.06
CA LEU A 111 -1.64 6.57 -16.81
C LEU A 111 -0.19 6.07 -16.76
N PHE A 112 0.31 5.52 -17.86
CA PHE A 112 1.70 5.08 -17.99
C PHE A 112 2.69 6.24 -17.77
N LEU A 113 2.49 7.37 -18.44
CA LEU A 113 3.36 8.54 -18.32
C LEU A 113 3.36 9.11 -16.89
N ASP A 114 2.18 9.19 -16.26
CA ASP A 114 2.03 9.67 -14.89
C ASP A 114 2.72 8.75 -13.89
N TRP A 115 2.67 7.44 -14.11
CA TRP A 115 3.30 6.45 -13.25
C TRP A 115 4.80 6.35 -13.46
N GLU A 116 5.28 6.42 -14.70
CA GLU A 116 6.70 6.37 -15.02
C GLU A 116 7.46 7.47 -14.25
N VAL A 117 6.93 8.69 -14.19
CA VAL A 117 7.53 9.80 -13.45
C VAL A 117 7.53 9.57 -11.93
N LYS A 118 6.48 8.96 -11.39
CA LYS A 118 6.33 8.75 -9.94
C LYS A 118 7.10 7.54 -9.42
N ALA A 119 7.22 6.50 -10.24
CA ALA A 119 7.79 5.22 -9.86
C ALA A 119 9.23 5.02 -10.35
N CYS A 120 9.81 5.96 -11.11
CA CYS A 120 11.18 5.82 -11.64
C CYS A 120 12.26 5.65 -10.58
N TYR A 121 12.01 6.08 -9.34
CA TYR A 121 12.95 5.94 -8.23
C TYR A 121 12.83 4.61 -7.48
N ILE A 122 11.77 3.82 -7.72
CA ILE A 122 11.55 2.54 -7.05
C ILE A 122 12.40 1.48 -7.76
N PRO A 123 13.34 0.82 -7.05
CA PRO A 123 14.15 -0.22 -7.66
C PRO A 123 13.29 -1.41 -8.09
N GLN A 124 13.67 -2.03 -9.19
CA GLN A 124 12.95 -3.18 -9.71
C GLN A 124 13.51 -4.49 -9.12
N VAL A 125 12.63 -5.35 -8.59
CA VAL A 125 13.03 -6.62 -7.95
C VAL A 125 13.18 -7.76 -8.95
N SER A 126 12.35 -7.75 -10.00
CA SER A 126 12.34 -8.77 -11.05
C SER A 126 12.67 -8.14 -12.39
N GLU A 127 13.40 -8.85 -13.25
CA GLU A 127 13.58 -8.43 -14.64
C GLU A 127 12.20 -8.28 -15.31
N MET A 128 11.90 -7.10 -15.85
CA MET A 128 10.73 -6.90 -16.71
C MET A 128 11.14 -7.06 -18.16
N PRO A 129 10.21 -7.51 -19.02
CA PRO A 129 10.39 -7.45 -20.46
C PRO A 129 10.76 -6.03 -20.91
N VAL A 130 11.59 -5.94 -21.95
CA VAL A 130 12.05 -4.67 -22.56
C VAL A 130 10.88 -3.76 -22.98
N HIS A 131 9.71 -4.34 -23.22
CA HIS A 131 8.49 -3.64 -23.63
C HIS A 131 7.28 -4.09 -22.79
N TRP A 132 7.28 -3.79 -21.49
CA TRP A 132 6.13 -4.07 -20.60
C TRP A 132 4.98 -3.05 -20.74
N GLY A 133 5.17 -1.97 -21.51
CA GLY A 133 4.20 -0.90 -21.72
C GLY A 133 4.17 -0.37 -23.16
N PRO A 134 3.58 0.80 -23.40
CA PRO A 134 3.42 1.38 -24.73
C PRO A 134 4.79 1.69 -25.35
N THR A 135 4.94 1.45 -26.65
CA THR A 135 6.17 1.85 -27.35
C THR A 135 6.22 3.37 -27.54
N PRO A 136 7.41 3.96 -27.81
CA PRO A 136 7.50 5.38 -28.13
C PRO A 136 6.60 5.80 -29.31
N ALA A 137 6.37 4.90 -30.27
CA ALA A 137 5.44 5.12 -31.37
C ALA A 137 3.97 5.16 -30.90
N ASP A 138 3.60 4.29 -29.95
CA ASP A 138 2.26 4.28 -29.34
C ASP A 138 1.98 5.57 -28.57
N LEU A 139 2.97 6.02 -27.78
CA LEU A 139 2.91 7.29 -27.05
C LEU A 139 2.69 8.48 -28.01
N ALA A 140 3.43 8.53 -29.11
CA ALA A 140 3.27 9.57 -30.14
C ALA A 140 1.88 9.51 -30.82
N SER A 141 1.36 8.30 -31.08
CA SER A 141 0.05 8.12 -31.71
C SER A 141 -1.12 8.55 -30.81
N GLY A 142 -1.04 8.28 -29.50
CA GLY A 142 -2.07 8.66 -28.52
C GLY A 142 -2.19 10.17 -28.35
N LEU A 143 -1.06 10.90 -28.41
CA LEU A 143 -1.02 12.36 -28.30
C LEU A 143 -1.62 13.05 -29.54
N CYS A 144 -1.43 12.49 -30.74
CA CYS A 144 -1.99 13.06 -31.99
C CYS A 144 -3.52 13.01 -32.05
N PHE A 145 -4.17 11.97 -31.50
CA PHE A 145 -5.63 11.84 -31.53
C PHE A 145 -6.33 12.92 -30.68
N HIS A 146 -5.74 13.33 -29.55
CA HIS A 146 -6.26 14.44 -28.74
C HIS A 146 -6.27 15.77 -29.51
N HIS A 147 -5.25 16.03 -30.33
CA HIS A 147 -5.19 17.25 -31.13
C HIS A 147 -6.30 17.27 -32.19
N GLN A 148 -6.54 16.15 -32.86
CA GLN A 148 -7.57 16.02 -33.89
C GLN A 148 -9.00 16.04 -33.33
N ALA A 149 -9.26 15.34 -32.22
CA ALA A 149 -10.57 15.35 -31.56
C ALA A 149 -10.90 16.74 -30.95
N SER A 150 -9.88 17.47 -30.48
CA SER A 150 -10.05 18.85 -30.00
C SER A 150 -10.33 19.83 -31.13
N THR A 151 -9.77 19.63 -32.33
CA THR A 151 -10.07 20.49 -33.49
C THR A 151 -11.43 20.20 -34.08
N ASP A 152 -11.89 18.94 -34.08
CA ASP A 152 -13.20 18.56 -34.61
C ASP A 152 -14.37 19.09 -33.76
N HIS A 153 -14.15 19.30 -32.45
CA HIS A 153 -15.13 19.96 -31.57
C HIS A 153 -15.23 21.48 -31.76
N VAL A 154 -14.21 22.12 -32.36
CA VAL A 154 -14.17 23.58 -32.60
C VAL A 154 -14.79 23.94 -33.95
N PHE A 155 -14.94 22.98 -34.86
CA PHE A 155 -15.49 23.18 -36.21
C PHE A 155 -16.87 22.55 -36.43
N ARG A 156 -17.65 22.29 -35.37
CA ARG A 156 -19.03 21.79 -35.46
C ARG A 156 -20.05 22.77 -34.89
#